data_AF-A0A931ZLX1-F1
#
_entry.id   AF-A0A931ZLX1-F1
#
_cell.length_a   1.000
_cell.length_b   1.000
_cell.length_c   1.000
_cell.angle_alpha   90.00
_cell.angle_beta   90.00
_cell.angle_gamma   90.00
#
_symmetry.space_group_name_H-M   'P 1'
#
loop_
_entity.id
_entity.type
_entity.pdbx_description
1 polymer ?
#
loop_
_entity_poly.entity_id
_entity_poly.type
_entity_poly.pdbx_seq_one_letter_code
_entity_poly.pdbx_strand_id
1 'polypeptide(L)'
;METTRPTSPKTQSLAGVATLAGGCFWCTEAIFKRLKGITSVASGYCGGNVPNPTYQQVCSGSTGHTEAIQIKFDPKIISYEKLLEVFFKFHDSTTLNRQGADIGTQYRSAIFYHSEEQKKTAEEAKSKINGATTQIVPFANFYPAEDYHKNYYDNNRSQGYCQIVIDPKIQKLYKEFKNEVID
;
A
#
# COMPACT_ATOMS: atom_id res chain seq x y z
N MET A 1 -20.02 23.77 -41.64
CA MET A 1 -20.55 23.44 -40.30
C MET A 1 -20.01 22.07 -39.95
N GLU A 2 -18.86 22.06 -39.27
CA GLU A 2 -18.09 20.85 -39.00
C GLU A 2 -18.53 20.30 -37.64
N THR A 3 -19.26 19.19 -37.65
CA THR A 3 -19.76 18.54 -36.44
C THR A 3 -18.61 17.83 -35.73
N THR A 4 -18.18 18.39 -34.60
CA THR A 4 -17.20 17.79 -33.70
C THR A 4 -17.76 16.49 -33.09
N ARG A 5 -17.06 15.38 -33.35
CA ARG A 5 -17.32 14.09 -32.69
C ARG A 5 -16.90 14.16 -31.21
N PRO A 6 -17.68 13.59 -30.27
CA PRO A 6 -17.27 13.52 -28.87
C PRO A 6 -16.12 12.52 -28.74
N THR A 7 -15.00 12.97 -28.17
CA THR A 7 -13.86 12.12 -27.84
C THR A 7 -14.22 11.23 -26.64
N SER A 8 -14.19 9.92 -26.84
CA SER A 8 -14.35 8.92 -25.78
C SER A 8 -13.34 9.12 -24.64
N PRO A 9 -13.70 8.82 -23.38
CA PRO A 9 -12.79 8.94 -22.25
C PRO A 9 -11.64 7.93 -22.42
N LYS A 10 -10.40 8.42 -22.31
CA LYS A 10 -9.19 7.57 -22.33
C LYS A 10 -9.27 6.57 -21.17
N THR A 11 -9.41 5.29 -21.49
CA THR A 11 -9.17 4.19 -20.56
C THR A 11 -7.73 4.30 -20.05
N GLN A 12 -7.53 4.83 -18.84
CA GLN A 12 -6.23 4.77 -18.18
C GLN A 12 -5.91 3.29 -17.95
N SER A 13 -4.79 2.82 -18.48
CA SER A 13 -4.31 1.47 -18.22
C SER A 13 -4.10 1.29 -16.71
N LEU A 14 -4.84 0.36 -16.10
CA LEU A 14 -4.70 -0.03 -14.69
C LEU A 14 -3.36 -0.74 -14.38
N ALA A 15 -2.53 -0.98 -15.40
CA ALA A 15 -1.22 -1.64 -15.28
C ALA A 15 -0.24 -0.96 -14.30
N GLY A 16 -0.47 0.31 -13.96
CA GLY A 16 0.36 1.09 -13.05
C GLY A 16 -0.26 1.37 -11.68
N VAL A 17 -1.23 0.57 -11.20
CA VAL A 17 -1.84 0.77 -9.87
C VAL A 17 -1.73 -0.48 -9.01
N ALA A 18 -1.27 -0.35 -7.77
CA ALA A 18 -1.25 -1.41 -6.76
C ALA A 18 -1.97 -0.95 -5.48
N THR A 19 -2.59 -1.87 -4.74
CA THR A 19 -3.20 -1.56 -3.44
C THR A 19 -2.81 -2.61 -2.40
N LEU A 20 -2.07 -2.17 -1.39
CA LEU A 20 -1.36 -3.03 -0.44
C LEU A 20 -1.67 -2.60 1.00
N ALA A 21 -1.92 -3.56 1.88
CA ALA A 21 -2.11 -3.37 3.31
C ALA A 21 -1.09 -4.22 4.07
N GLY A 22 -0.31 -3.59 4.96
CA GLY A 22 0.85 -4.23 5.61
C GLY A 22 1.07 -3.75 7.04
N GLY A 23 0.00 -3.37 7.73
CA GLY A 23 0.05 -2.66 9.02
C GLY A 23 -0.17 -1.15 8.85
N CYS A 24 0.39 -0.35 9.76
CA CYS A 24 0.24 1.09 9.73
C CYS A 24 0.64 1.69 8.38
N PHE A 25 -0.28 2.42 7.74
CA PHE A 25 -0.07 3.00 6.41
C PHE A 25 1.00 4.10 6.39
N TRP A 26 1.37 4.69 7.54
CA TRP A 26 2.44 5.68 7.61
C TRP A 26 3.79 5.02 7.34
N CYS A 27 3.96 3.78 7.80
CA CYS A 27 5.15 2.99 7.51
C CYS A 27 5.23 2.66 6.01
N THR A 28 4.14 2.14 5.44
CA THR A 28 4.14 1.69 4.05
C THR A 28 4.21 2.87 3.08
N GLU A 29 3.49 3.95 3.34
CA GLU A 29 3.58 5.20 2.56
C GLU A 29 5.03 5.70 2.53
N ALA A 30 5.67 5.80 3.69
CA ALA A 30 7.05 6.28 3.77
C ALA A 30 8.03 5.42 2.98
N ILE A 31 7.85 4.09 3.00
CA ILE A 31 8.70 3.17 2.22
C ILE A 31 8.48 3.34 0.72
N PHE A 32 7.24 3.23 0.25
CA PHE A 32 6.96 3.22 -1.18
C PHE A 32 7.19 4.58 -1.84
N LYS A 33 6.99 5.70 -1.14
CA LYS A 33 7.29 7.05 -1.67
C LYS A 33 8.74 7.25 -2.09
N ARG A 34 9.67 6.43 -1.56
CA ARG A 34 11.10 6.55 -1.82
C ARG A 34 11.58 5.70 -2.98
N LEU A 35 10.70 4.91 -3.60
CA LEU A 35 11.09 4.06 -4.73
C LEU A 35 11.03 4.84 -6.07
N LYS A 36 12.01 4.59 -6.94
CA LYS A 36 12.03 5.01 -8.33
C LYS A 36 10.83 4.42 -9.06
N GLY A 37 10.27 5.20 -10.00
CA GLY A 37 9.12 4.79 -10.79
C GLY A 37 7.78 4.95 -10.08
N ILE A 38 7.76 5.29 -8.78
CA ILE A 38 6.51 5.63 -8.08
C ILE A 38 6.10 7.06 -8.45
N THR A 39 4.89 7.22 -8.94
CA THR A 39 4.31 8.54 -9.29
C THR A 39 3.44 9.11 -8.18
N SER A 40 2.78 8.27 -7.41
CA SER A 40 2.05 8.71 -6.21
C SER A 40 1.80 7.56 -5.25
N VAL A 41 1.76 7.85 -3.95
CA VAL A 41 1.26 6.94 -2.92
C VAL A 41 0.18 7.68 -2.13
N ALA A 42 -0.98 7.05 -1.95
CA ALA A 42 -2.06 7.57 -1.12
C ALA A 42 -2.36 6.59 0.00
N SER A 43 -2.40 7.09 1.24
CA SER A 43 -2.87 6.35 2.41
C SER A 43 -4.40 6.35 2.48
N GLY A 44 -5.00 5.23 2.89
CA GLY A 44 -6.46 5.08 2.93
C GLY A 44 -6.94 3.76 3.49
N TYR A 45 -8.23 3.49 3.26
CA TYR A 45 -8.96 2.38 3.85
C TYR A 45 -9.59 1.48 2.78
N CYS A 46 -9.40 0.17 2.92
CA CYS A 46 -9.88 -0.85 1.98
C CYS A 46 -10.43 -2.10 2.65
N GLY A 47 -11.28 -2.83 1.92
CA GLY A 47 -11.69 -4.18 2.27
C GLY A 47 -12.70 -4.30 3.42
N GLY A 48 -13.30 -3.19 3.83
CA GLY A 48 -14.42 -3.14 4.76
C GLY A 48 -15.75 -2.77 4.10
N ASN A 49 -16.80 -2.71 4.91
CA ASN A 49 -18.19 -2.63 4.44
C ASN A 49 -18.83 -1.26 4.65
N VAL A 50 -18.15 -0.33 5.34
CA VAL A 50 -18.65 1.00 5.62
C VAL A 50 -18.16 1.98 4.54
N PRO A 51 -19.05 2.68 3.83
CA PRO A 51 -18.64 3.68 2.84
C PRO A 51 -18.07 4.94 3.52
N ASN A 52 -17.02 5.52 2.93
CA ASN A 52 -16.36 6.74 3.41
C ASN A 52 -16.09 6.72 4.94
N PRO A 53 -15.38 5.70 5.47
CA PRO A 53 -15.12 5.60 6.89
C PRO A 53 -14.17 6.71 7.35
N THR A 54 -14.34 7.20 8.57
CA THR A 54 -13.32 8.04 9.22
C THR A 54 -12.25 7.18 9.88
N TYR A 55 -11.08 7.76 10.15
CA TYR A 55 -10.01 7.08 10.89
C TYR A 55 -10.52 6.46 12.20
N GLN A 56 -11.34 7.19 12.97
CA GLN A 56 -11.87 6.70 14.24
C GLN A 56 -12.77 5.47 14.06
N GLN A 57 -13.56 5.42 12.98
CA GLN A 57 -14.39 4.25 12.66
C GLN A 57 -13.53 3.06 12.22
N VAL A 58 -12.38 3.29 11.57
CA VAL A 58 -11.46 2.21 11.24
C VAL A 58 -10.73 1.70 12.48
N CYS A 59 -10.27 2.61 13.34
CA CYS A 59 -9.59 2.26 14.59
C CYS A 59 -10.47 1.48 15.59
N SER A 60 -11.80 1.62 15.52
CA SER A 60 -12.70 0.81 16.35
C SER A 60 -12.71 -0.67 15.94
N GLY A 61 -12.20 -1.01 14.75
CA GLY A 61 -12.20 -2.35 14.18
C GLY A 61 -13.56 -2.83 13.65
N SER A 62 -14.62 -2.03 13.78
CA SER A 62 -16.00 -2.47 13.45
C SER A 62 -16.36 -2.34 11.97
N THR A 63 -15.57 -1.62 11.18
CA THR A 63 -15.88 -1.36 9.75
C THR A 63 -15.43 -2.48 8.82
N GLY A 64 -14.52 -3.35 9.29
CA GLY A 64 -13.83 -4.36 8.47
C GLY A 64 -12.71 -3.78 7.58
N HIS A 65 -12.52 -2.46 7.54
CA HIS A 65 -11.46 -1.86 6.74
C HIS A 65 -10.07 -2.17 7.32
N THR A 66 -9.09 -2.20 6.43
CA THR A 66 -7.67 -2.14 6.77
C THR A 66 -7.08 -0.82 6.29
N GLU A 67 -6.11 -0.32 7.05
CA GLU A 67 -5.16 0.64 6.53
C GLU A 67 -4.43 0.03 5.34
N ALA A 68 -4.40 0.78 4.25
CA ALA A 68 -3.80 0.39 2.99
C ALA A 68 -3.18 1.61 2.32
N ILE A 69 -2.30 1.35 1.36
CA ILE A 69 -1.80 2.34 0.42
C ILE A 69 -2.23 1.99 -0.99
N GLN A 70 -2.61 3.00 -1.76
CA GLN A 70 -2.76 2.90 -3.21
C GLN A 70 -1.55 3.55 -3.88
N ILE A 71 -0.81 2.76 -4.63
CA ILE A 71 0.43 3.15 -5.29
C ILE A 71 0.13 3.30 -6.78
N LYS A 72 0.52 4.43 -7.36
CA LYS A 72 0.65 4.58 -8.81
C LYS A 72 2.13 4.50 -9.18
N PHE A 73 2.45 3.70 -10.19
CA PHE A 73 3.82 3.42 -10.59
C PHE A 73 3.96 3.28 -12.11
N ASP A 74 5.16 3.54 -12.62
CA ASP A 74 5.53 3.29 -14.01
C ASP A 74 6.11 1.87 -14.13
N PRO A 75 5.39 0.92 -14.77
CA PRO A 75 5.86 -0.46 -14.93
C PRO A 75 7.13 -0.58 -15.78
N LYS A 76 7.53 0.46 -16.51
CA LYS A 76 8.81 0.49 -17.25
C LYS A 76 10.01 0.74 -16.34
N ILE A 77 9.80 1.29 -15.15
CA ILE A 77 10.86 1.65 -14.20
C ILE A 77 10.86 0.66 -13.03
N ILE A 78 9.69 0.30 -12.51
CA ILE A 78 9.55 -0.65 -11.39
C ILE A 78 8.40 -1.61 -11.66
N SER A 79 8.66 -2.91 -11.55
CA SER A 79 7.63 -3.93 -11.80
C SER A 79 6.76 -4.17 -10.58
N TYR A 80 5.57 -4.74 -10.79
CA TYR A 80 4.67 -5.13 -9.70
C TYR A 80 5.30 -6.20 -8.79
N GLU A 81 6.05 -7.14 -9.36
CA GLU A 81 6.84 -8.14 -8.61
C GLU A 81 7.81 -7.46 -7.63
N LYS A 82 8.49 -6.41 -8.08
CA LYS A 82 9.41 -5.65 -7.23
C LYS A 82 8.67 -4.90 -6.12
N LEU A 83 7.48 -4.36 -6.39
CA LEU A 83 6.64 -3.77 -5.34
C LEU A 83 6.26 -4.82 -4.28
N LEU A 84 5.92 -6.04 -4.70
CA LEU A 84 5.61 -7.13 -3.78
C LEU A 84 6.83 -7.62 -2.99
N GLU A 85 8.00 -7.65 -3.62
CA GLU A 85 9.27 -7.96 -2.93
C GLU A 85 9.53 -6.95 -1.80
N VAL A 86 9.40 -5.65 -2.08
CA VAL A 86 9.50 -4.60 -1.05
C VAL A 86 8.41 -4.79 0.00
N PHE A 87 7.16 -5.00 -0.41
CA PHE A 87 6.04 -5.21 0.51
C PHE A 87 6.34 -6.31 1.54
N PHE A 88 6.66 -7.54 1.09
CA PHE A 88 6.96 -8.66 1.98
C PHE A 88 8.25 -8.48 2.79
N LYS A 89 9.13 -7.56 2.41
CA LYS A 89 10.39 -7.28 3.13
C LYS A 89 10.24 -6.29 4.29
N PHE A 90 9.22 -5.42 4.25
CA PHE A 90 9.04 -4.30 5.19
C PHE A 90 7.86 -4.43 6.15
N HIS A 91 7.14 -5.55 6.10
CA HIS A 91 6.16 -5.93 7.10
C HIS A 91 6.27 -7.44 7.39
N ASP A 92 5.94 -7.85 8.61
CA ASP A 92 5.73 -9.27 8.93
C ASP A 92 4.40 -9.74 8.35
N SER A 93 4.44 -10.59 7.34
CA SER A 93 3.26 -11.15 6.68
C SER A 93 2.76 -12.45 7.31
N THR A 94 3.38 -12.92 8.40
CA THR A 94 3.04 -14.17 9.10
C THR A 94 2.15 -13.93 10.33
N THR A 95 1.99 -12.67 10.74
CA THR A 95 1.15 -12.27 11.86
C THR A 95 -0.26 -11.92 11.41
N LEU A 96 -1.25 -12.70 11.84
CA LEU A 96 -2.66 -12.43 11.56
C LEU A 96 -3.12 -11.16 12.30
N ASN A 97 -3.71 -10.22 11.57
CA ASN A 97 -4.33 -8.98 12.10
C ASN A 97 -3.41 -8.20 13.04
N ARG A 98 -2.12 -8.10 12.71
CA ARG A 98 -1.11 -7.43 13.52
C ARG A 98 0.10 -7.04 12.68
N GLN A 99 0.74 -5.92 13.04
CA GLN A 99 2.10 -5.60 12.64
C GLN A 99 2.89 -5.03 13.82
N GLY A 100 3.82 -5.80 14.36
CA GLY A 100 4.54 -5.40 15.57
C GLY A 100 3.57 -5.11 16.74
N ALA A 101 3.62 -3.88 17.26
CA ALA A 101 2.73 -3.41 18.32
C ALA A 101 1.35 -2.93 17.82
N ASP A 102 1.14 -2.79 16.51
CA ASP A 102 -0.13 -2.37 15.92
C ASP A 102 -1.04 -3.60 15.77
N ILE A 103 -2.04 -3.73 16.65
CA ILE A 103 -2.90 -4.92 16.76
C ILE A 103 -4.33 -4.59 16.33
N GLY A 104 -4.87 -5.42 15.43
CA GLY A 104 -6.26 -5.35 15.00
C GLY A 104 -6.44 -5.64 13.51
N THR A 105 -7.68 -5.89 13.10
CA THR A 105 -8.04 -6.20 11.70
C THR A 105 -7.71 -5.05 10.75
N GLN A 106 -7.59 -3.83 11.27
CA GLN A 106 -7.18 -2.66 10.53
C GLN A 106 -5.69 -2.66 10.12
N TYR A 107 -4.89 -3.56 10.70
CA TYR A 107 -3.46 -3.70 10.42
C TYR A 107 -3.12 -5.05 9.76
N ARG A 108 -4.13 -5.73 9.20
CA ARG A 108 -3.93 -7.02 8.55
C ARG A 108 -3.08 -6.89 7.28
N SER A 109 -2.36 -7.95 6.95
CA SER A 109 -1.69 -8.05 5.66
C SER A 109 -2.69 -8.44 4.56
N ALA A 110 -2.78 -7.63 3.49
CA ALA A 110 -3.60 -7.91 2.33
C ALA A 110 -3.06 -7.28 1.05
N ILE A 111 -3.31 -7.93 -0.08
CA ILE A 111 -3.05 -7.46 -1.44
C ILE A 111 -4.40 -7.40 -2.17
N PHE A 112 -4.78 -6.21 -2.61
CA PHE A 112 -6.00 -5.97 -3.35
C PHE A 112 -5.67 -5.89 -4.84
N TYR A 113 -5.89 -6.98 -5.59
CA TYR A 113 -5.48 -7.07 -7.00
C TYR A 113 -6.45 -6.32 -7.93
N HIS A 114 -5.89 -5.63 -8.93
CA HIS A 114 -6.62 -4.87 -9.95
C HIS A 114 -6.77 -5.65 -11.27
N SER A 115 -6.13 -6.81 -11.38
CA SER A 115 -6.21 -7.72 -12.54
C SER A 115 -5.87 -9.16 -12.14
N GLU A 116 -6.23 -10.13 -12.98
CA GLU A 116 -5.84 -11.54 -12.79
C GLU A 116 -4.32 -11.74 -12.87
N GLU A 117 -3.61 -10.91 -13.65
CA GLU A 117 -2.15 -10.92 -13.69
C GLU A 117 -1.56 -10.53 -12.32
N GLN A 118 -2.05 -9.44 -11.72
CA GLN A 118 -1.62 -9.05 -10.36
C GLN A 118 -1.96 -10.10 -9.32
N LYS A 119 -3.12 -10.76 -9.45
CA LYS A 119 -3.50 -11.86 -8.55
C LYS A 119 -2.49 -13.00 -8.65
N LYS A 120 -2.19 -13.47 -9.87
CA LYS A 120 -1.21 -14.54 -10.10
C LYS A 120 0.17 -14.16 -9.55
N THR A 121 0.66 -12.97 -9.87
CA THR A 121 1.96 -12.49 -9.34
C THR A 121 1.95 -12.40 -7.80
N ALA A 122 0.84 -11.99 -7.20
CA ALA A 122 0.68 -11.94 -5.74
C ALA A 122 0.68 -13.32 -5.09
N GLU A 123 0.01 -14.30 -5.70
CA GLU A 123 0.00 -15.69 -5.24
C GLU A 123 1.40 -16.31 -5.33
N GLU A 124 2.10 -16.07 -6.43
CA GLU A 124 3.50 -16.51 -6.61
C GLU A 124 4.44 -15.85 -5.59
N ALA A 125 4.30 -14.55 -5.34
CA ALA A 125 5.10 -13.85 -4.33
C ALA A 125 4.81 -14.37 -2.92
N LYS A 126 3.53 -14.55 -2.57
CA LYS A 126 3.10 -15.08 -1.26
C LYS A 126 3.60 -16.50 -1.04
N SER A 127 3.61 -17.36 -2.05
CA SER A 127 4.01 -18.77 -1.91
C SER A 127 5.47 -18.95 -1.47
N LYS A 128 6.31 -17.94 -1.66
CA LYS A 128 7.72 -17.91 -1.21
C LYS A 128 7.86 -17.67 0.30
N ILE A 129 6.78 -17.30 0.98
CA ILE A 129 6.78 -16.96 2.40
C ILE A 129 6.03 -18.03 3.20
N ASN A 130 6.78 -18.82 3.98
CA ASN A 130 6.19 -19.84 4.83
C ASN A 130 5.30 -19.21 5.91
N GLY A 131 4.07 -19.71 6.06
CA GLY A 131 3.13 -19.21 7.07
C GLY A 131 2.48 -17.85 6.77
N ALA A 132 2.57 -17.33 5.53
CA ALA A 132 1.99 -16.05 5.19
C ALA A 132 0.46 -15.99 5.37
N THR A 133 0.00 -15.06 6.19
CA THR A 133 -1.42 -14.77 6.45
C THR A 133 -2.00 -13.73 5.49
N THR A 134 -1.18 -13.19 4.57
CA THR A 134 -1.59 -12.16 3.60
C THR A 134 -2.80 -12.60 2.79
N GLN A 135 -3.86 -11.80 2.81
CA GLN A 135 -5.04 -12.02 1.98
C GLN A 135 -4.77 -11.57 0.55
N ILE A 136 -5.21 -12.32 -0.45
CA ILE A 136 -5.16 -11.92 -1.87
C ILE A 136 -6.61 -11.83 -2.33
N VAL A 137 -7.09 -10.61 -2.51
CA VAL A 137 -8.52 -10.31 -2.67
C VAL A 137 -8.74 -9.34 -3.82
N PRO A 138 -9.87 -9.43 -4.54
CA PRO A 138 -10.17 -8.48 -5.61
C PRO A 138 -10.27 -7.08 -5.04
N PHE A 139 -9.68 -6.10 -5.74
CA PHE A 139 -9.90 -4.70 -5.42
C PHE A 139 -11.36 -4.33 -5.67
N ALA A 140 -12.00 -3.72 -4.67
CA ALA A 140 -13.38 -3.24 -4.77
C ALA A 140 -13.45 -1.72 -4.69
N ASN A 141 -12.87 -1.13 -3.64
CA ASN A 141 -12.95 0.30 -3.36
C ASN A 141 -11.79 0.74 -2.47
N PHE A 142 -11.42 2.01 -2.59
CA PHE A 142 -10.40 2.68 -1.78
C PHE A 142 -10.96 4.01 -1.29
N TYR A 143 -10.92 4.24 0.03
CA TYR A 143 -11.30 5.50 0.65
C TYR A 143 -10.03 6.22 1.10
N PRO A 144 -9.64 7.34 0.47
CA PRO A 144 -8.50 8.11 0.93
C PRO A 144 -8.65 8.52 2.40
N ALA A 145 -7.57 8.38 3.17
CA ALA A 145 -7.53 8.86 4.54
C ALA A 145 -7.51 10.40 4.57
N GLU A 146 -7.81 10.96 5.74
CA GLU A 146 -7.81 12.38 6.00
C GLU A 146 -6.44 13.01 5.74
N ASP A 147 -6.42 14.31 5.40
CA ASP A 147 -5.22 15.02 4.97
C ASP A 147 -4.07 14.99 5.99
N TYR A 148 -4.38 14.91 7.29
CA TYR A 148 -3.35 14.84 8.33
C TYR A 148 -2.58 13.52 8.35
N HIS A 149 -3.07 12.47 7.67
CA HIS A 149 -2.34 11.22 7.47
C HIS A 149 -1.35 11.29 6.29
N LYS A 150 -1.51 12.26 5.39
CA LYS A 150 -0.65 12.38 4.19
C LYS A 150 0.76 12.83 4.58
N ASN A 151 1.76 12.13 4.06
CA ASN A 151 3.17 12.43 4.32
C ASN A 151 3.50 12.45 5.81
N TYR A 152 2.80 11.64 6.62
CA TYR A 152 2.88 11.73 8.08
C TYR A 152 4.32 11.60 8.58
N TYR A 153 5.06 10.60 8.09
CA TYR A 153 6.46 10.40 8.45
C TYR A 153 7.32 11.63 8.12
N ASP A 154 7.21 12.16 6.90
CA ASP A 154 8.04 13.29 6.45
C ASP A 154 7.73 14.58 7.24
N ASN A 155 6.47 14.77 7.64
CA ASN A 155 6.02 15.93 8.40
C ASN A 155 6.25 15.80 9.92
N ASN A 156 6.49 14.59 10.43
CA ASN A 156 6.49 14.30 11.87
C ASN A 156 7.68 13.43 12.31
N ARG A 157 8.86 13.62 11.70
CA ARG A 157 10.04 12.76 11.95
C ARG A 157 10.48 12.67 13.41
N SER A 158 10.22 13.70 14.23
CA SER A 158 10.57 13.71 15.65
C SER A 158 9.60 12.91 16.54
N GLN A 159 8.48 12.40 16.00
CA GLN A 159 7.55 11.59 16.77
C GLN A 159 8.18 10.25 17.13
N GLY A 160 7.96 9.77 18.36
CA GLY A 160 8.55 8.52 18.84
C GLY A 160 8.21 7.31 17.95
N TYR A 161 6.99 7.24 17.41
CA TYR A 161 6.61 6.20 16.45
C TYR A 161 7.46 6.25 15.18
N CYS A 162 7.70 7.45 14.62
CA CYS A 162 8.57 7.62 13.45
C CYS A 162 9.99 7.14 13.75
N GLN A 163 10.57 7.56 14.88
CA GLN A 163 11.95 7.22 15.25
C GLN A 163 12.16 5.74 15.57
N ILE A 164 11.20 5.10 16.23
CA ILE A 164 11.34 3.74 16.73
C ILE A 164 10.88 2.71 15.69
N VAL A 165 9.87 3.03 14.88
CA VAL A 165 9.23 2.08 13.96
C VAL A 165 9.57 2.35 12.50
N ILE A 166 9.50 3.63 12.07
CA ILE A 166 9.64 3.97 10.63
C ILE A 166 11.10 4.17 10.24
N ASP A 167 11.88 4.92 11.02
CA ASP A 167 13.30 5.21 10.74
C ASP A 167 14.12 3.95 10.50
N PRO A 168 14.05 2.88 11.33
CA PRO A 168 14.79 1.66 11.06
C PRO A 168 14.42 1.00 9.74
N LYS A 169 13.14 1.09 9.33
CA LYS A 169 12.67 0.59 8.04
C LYS A 169 13.21 1.44 6.89
N ILE A 170 13.24 2.77 7.03
CA ILE A 170 13.85 3.66 6.03
C ILE A 170 15.35 3.36 5.86
N GLN A 171 16.09 3.21 6.96
CA GLN A 171 17.52 2.87 6.88
C GLN A 171 17.75 1.51 6.20
N LYS A 172 16.92 0.52 6.53
CA LYS A 172 16.94 -0.79 5.86
C LYS A 172 16.62 -0.68 4.36
N LEU A 173 15.68 0.19 3.97
CA LEU A 173 15.35 0.45 2.57
C LEU A 173 16.55 0.98 1.78
N TYR A 174 17.19 2.05 2.26
CA TYR A 174 18.37 2.62 1.59
C TYR A 174 19.57 1.67 1.56
N LYS A 175 19.65 0.73 2.51
CA LYS A 175 20.70 -0.30 2.56
C LYS A 175 20.45 -1.45 1.57
N GLU A 176 19.24 -1.99 1.53
CA GLU A 176 18.93 -3.23 0.80
C GLU A 176 18.37 -2.99 -0.61
N PHE A 177 17.79 -1.82 -0.88
CA PHE A 177 17.16 -1.45 -2.16
C PHE A 177 17.78 -0.19 -2.77
N LYS A 178 19.10 -0.04 -2.64
CA LYS A 178 19.84 1.16 -3.05
C LYS A 178 19.61 1.53 -4.54
N ASN A 179 19.42 0.54 -5.40
CA ASN A 179 19.24 0.78 -6.83
C ASN A 179 17.82 1.23 -7.17
N GLU A 180 16.85 0.86 -6.32
CA GLU A 180 15.43 1.12 -6.48
C GLU A 180 14.97 2.37 -5.76
N VAL A 181 15.75 2.96 -4.85
CA VAL A 181 15.39 4.21 -4.18
C VAL A 181 15.81 5.45 -4.97
N ILE A 182 15.04 6.54 -4.83
CA ILE A 182 15.45 7.88 -5.24
C ILE A 182 16.50 8.43 -4.26
N ASP A 183 17.54 9.07 -4.79
CA ASP A 183 18.59 9.72 -4.00
C ASP A 183 18.06 10.93 -3.22
#